data_AF-A0A2E0BJ72-F1
#
_entry.id   AF-A0A2E0BJ72-F1
#
_cell.length_a   1.000
_cell.length_b   1.000
_cell.length_c   1.000
_cell.angle_alpha   90.00
_cell.angle_beta   90.00
_cell.angle_gamma   90.00
#
_symmetry.space_group_name_H-M   'P 1'
#
loop_
_entity.id
_entity.type
_entity.pdbx_description
1 polymer ?
#
loop_
_entity_poly.entity_id
_entity_poly.type
_entity_poly.pdbx_seq_one_letter_code
_entity_poly.pdbx_strand_id
1 'polypeptide(L)'
;MPQSRLPDINTAFIRYRGEAIHALQTKNWSAMHGALNGINSLLPVEYQVVISTQDHEQLAKTEISYACGSCSEAIDKSDVQVFELMPDSMQSLLYGRTFNKVWNCIKCHSTNMLNTTAISQTMLQNPTYLGIVPDPPERKNGLMDRMKFNIEIERWGWLLLNEEEFKMAKFRDDNWNKGDEEMGDIDNSLDDKEGDK
;
A
#
# COMPACT_ATOMS: atom_id res chain seq x y z
N MET A 1 -8.83 25.60 -6.36
CA MET A 1 -8.73 25.22 -7.80
C MET A 1 -9.95 25.75 -8.53
N PRO A 2 -9.88 26.17 -9.80
CA PRO A 2 -11.07 26.62 -10.51
C PRO A 2 -12.07 25.47 -10.67
N GLN A 3 -13.29 25.68 -10.20
CA GLN A 3 -14.41 24.72 -10.18
C GLN A 3 -14.72 24.12 -11.57
N SER A 4 -14.32 24.80 -12.64
CA SER A 4 -14.47 24.36 -14.04
C SER A 4 -13.64 23.14 -14.45
N ARG A 5 -12.58 22.78 -13.72
CA ARG A 5 -11.76 21.59 -14.03
C ARG A 5 -12.36 20.29 -13.51
N LEU A 6 -13.22 20.33 -12.49
CA LEU A 6 -13.79 19.13 -11.86
C LEU A 6 -14.69 18.30 -12.81
N PRO A 7 -15.60 18.91 -13.60
CA PRO A 7 -16.40 18.16 -14.58
C PRO A 7 -15.55 17.50 -15.68
N ASP A 8 -14.50 18.18 -16.14
CA ASP A 8 -13.62 17.70 -17.21
C ASP A 8 -12.76 16.51 -16.75
N ILE A 9 -12.22 16.57 -15.53
CA ILE A 9 -11.48 15.46 -14.91
C ILE A 9 -12.37 14.22 -14.80
N ASN A 10 -13.64 14.36 -14.38
CA ASN A 10 -14.56 13.22 -14.27
C ASN A 10 -14.83 12.54 -15.62
N THR A 11 -15.10 13.32 -16.66
CA THR A 11 -15.34 12.78 -18.00
C THR A 11 -14.10 12.09 -18.57
N ALA A 12 -12.93 12.72 -18.42
CA ALA A 12 -11.66 12.15 -18.85
C ALA A 12 -11.31 10.87 -18.07
N PHE A 13 -11.57 10.85 -16.76
CA PHE A 13 -11.38 9.69 -15.90
C PHE A 13 -12.24 8.50 -16.34
N ILE A 14 -13.54 8.72 -16.57
CA ILE A 14 -14.46 7.67 -17.03
C ILE A 14 -13.99 7.08 -18.37
N ARG A 15 -13.53 7.94 -19.29
CA ARG A 15 -13.01 7.51 -20.59
C ARG A 15 -11.78 6.62 -20.44
N TYR A 16 -10.74 7.10 -19.76
CA TYR A 16 -9.49 6.34 -19.60
C TYR A 16 -9.68 5.08 -18.75
N ARG A 17 -10.56 5.12 -17.74
CA ARG A 17 -10.93 3.92 -16.97
C ARG A 17 -11.54 2.85 -17.86
N GLY A 18 -12.48 3.22 -18.72
CA GLY A 18 -13.08 2.31 -19.68
C GLY A 18 -12.03 1.71 -20.63
N GLU A 19 -11.11 2.54 -21.12
CA GLU A 19 -10.01 2.12 -21.97
C GLU A 19 -9.03 1.18 -21.24
N ALA A 20 -8.67 1.47 -19.99
CA ALA A 20 -7.79 0.64 -19.16
C ALA A 20 -8.40 -0.74 -18.91
N ILE A 21 -9.69 -0.80 -18.53
CA ILE A 21 -10.42 -2.05 -18.32
C ILE A 21 -10.49 -2.86 -19.62
N HIS A 22 -10.80 -2.21 -20.73
CA HIS A 22 -10.85 -2.87 -22.02
C HIS A 22 -9.48 -3.41 -22.45
N ALA A 23 -8.41 -2.62 -22.24
CA ALA A 23 -7.04 -3.01 -22.54
C ALA A 23 -6.56 -4.18 -21.66
N LEU A 24 -6.94 -4.20 -20.38
CA LEU A 24 -6.70 -5.33 -19.47
C LEU A 24 -7.37 -6.61 -19.98
N GLN A 25 -8.65 -6.54 -20.34
CA GLN A 25 -9.42 -7.69 -20.84
C GLN A 25 -8.90 -8.22 -22.18
N THR A 26 -8.48 -7.33 -23.07
CA THR A 26 -7.96 -7.68 -24.40
C THR A 26 -6.46 -7.98 -24.42
N LYS A 27 -5.79 -7.91 -23.27
CA LYS A 27 -4.34 -8.11 -23.13
C LYS A 27 -3.49 -7.14 -23.95
N ASN A 28 -4.00 -5.93 -24.17
CA ASN A 28 -3.28 -4.86 -24.84
C ASN A 28 -2.53 -4.01 -23.82
N TRP A 29 -1.34 -4.47 -23.43
CA TRP A 29 -0.54 -3.85 -22.38
C TRP A 29 -0.09 -2.42 -22.69
N SER A 30 0.16 -2.10 -23.96
CA SER A 30 0.53 -0.74 -24.38
C SER A 30 -0.62 0.26 -24.19
N ALA A 31 -1.83 -0.12 -24.60
CA ALA A 31 -3.02 0.71 -24.36
C ALA A 31 -3.33 0.84 -22.86
N MET A 32 -3.16 -0.25 -22.11
CA MET A 32 -3.32 -0.24 -20.65
C MET A 32 -2.38 0.77 -19.99
N HIS A 33 -1.08 0.73 -20.30
CA HIS A 33 -0.12 1.71 -19.78
C HIS A 33 -0.47 3.14 -20.14
N GLY A 34 -0.89 3.38 -21.39
CA GLY A 34 -1.30 4.71 -21.84
C GLY A 34 -2.52 5.22 -21.08
N ALA A 35 -3.52 4.38 -20.88
CA ALA A 35 -4.75 4.73 -20.18
C ALA A 35 -4.52 5.00 -18.69
N LEU A 36 -3.74 4.15 -17.99
CA LEU A 36 -3.40 4.34 -16.57
C LEU A 36 -2.57 5.62 -16.37
N ASN A 37 -1.51 5.82 -17.14
CA ASN A 37 -0.75 7.08 -17.09
C ASN A 37 -1.62 8.30 -17.43
N GLY A 38 -2.59 8.13 -18.33
CA GLY A 38 -3.61 9.12 -18.63
C GLY A 38 -4.42 9.50 -17.40
N ILE A 39 -4.97 8.51 -16.68
CA ILE A 39 -5.70 8.71 -15.41
C ILE A 39 -4.82 9.46 -14.41
N ASN A 40 -3.62 8.96 -14.16
CA ASN A 40 -2.70 9.54 -13.19
C ASN A 40 -2.37 11.01 -13.51
N SER A 41 -2.22 11.34 -14.80
CA SER A 41 -1.93 12.72 -15.24
C SER A 41 -3.08 13.72 -15.05
N LEU A 42 -4.33 13.25 -14.90
CA LEU A 42 -5.48 14.11 -14.65
C LEU A 42 -5.50 14.63 -13.20
N LEU A 43 -4.89 13.88 -12.29
CA LEU A 43 -4.87 14.21 -10.88
C LEU A 43 -3.78 15.25 -10.57
N PRO A 44 -4.01 16.18 -9.63
CA PRO A 44 -2.95 17.02 -9.08
C PRO A 44 -1.86 16.15 -8.44
N VAL A 45 -0.62 16.63 -8.41
CA VAL A 45 0.57 15.88 -7.96
C VAL A 45 0.37 15.15 -6.62
N GLU A 46 -0.32 15.77 -5.67
CA GLU A 46 -0.60 15.19 -4.33
C GLU A 46 -1.50 13.93 -4.36
N TYR A 47 -2.31 13.81 -5.40
CA TYR A 47 -3.23 12.69 -5.62
C TYR A 47 -2.71 11.72 -6.68
N GLN A 48 -1.55 11.97 -7.27
CA GLN A 48 -0.96 11.01 -8.21
C GLN A 48 -0.47 9.76 -7.47
N VAL A 49 -0.57 8.63 -8.15
CA VAL A 49 0.01 7.36 -7.71
C VAL A 49 1.47 7.32 -8.17
N VAL A 50 2.37 7.05 -7.24
CA VAL A 50 3.80 6.92 -7.52
C VAL A 50 4.10 5.50 -7.96
N ILE A 51 4.82 5.34 -9.08
CA ILE A 51 5.31 4.05 -9.54
C ILE A 51 6.78 3.95 -9.15
N SER A 52 7.09 3.14 -8.14
CA SER A 52 8.44 2.96 -7.60
C SER A 52 8.50 1.68 -6.77
N THR A 53 9.26 0.69 -7.24
CA THR A 53 9.49 -0.54 -6.48
C THR A 53 10.20 -0.26 -5.16
N GLN A 54 11.18 0.64 -5.17
CA GLN A 54 11.97 0.97 -3.98
C GLN A 54 11.12 1.57 -2.87
N ASP A 55 10.22 2.49 -3.20
CA ASP A 55 9.37 3.15 -2.20
C ASP A 55 8.26 2.22 -1.72
N HIS A 56 7.70 1.42 -2.63
CA HIS A 56 6.73 0.40 -2.28
C HIS A 56 7.34 -0.65 -1.32
N GLU A 57 8.56 -1.11 -1.58
CA GLU A 57 9.26 -2.07 -0.70
C GLU A 57 9.55 -1.48 0.68
N GLN A 58 9.87 -0.18 0.77
CA GLN A 58 10.07 0.49 2.07
C GLN A 58 8.81 0.49 2.91
N LEU A 59 7.66 0.80 2.31
CA LEU A 59 6.36 0.75 3.00
C LEU A 59 5.92 -0.69 3.29
N ALA A 60 6.35 -1.63 2.47
CA ALA A 60 6.04 -3.05 2.62
C ALA A 60 6.99 -3.82 3.56
N LYS A 61 7.96 -3.15 4.19
CA LYS A 61 8.83 -3.79 5.18
C LYS A 61 8.00 -4.31 6.34
N THR A 62 7.93 -5.63 6.45
CA THR A 62 7.30 -6.29 7.58
C THR A 62 8.21 -6.18 8.79
N GLU A 63 7.73 -5.52 9.84
CA GLU A 63 8.41 -5.50 11.13
C GLU A 63 8.03 -6.77 11.87
N ILE A 64 9.03 -7.57 12.22
CA ILE A 64 8.86 -8.79 13.01
C ILE A 64 9.41 -8.50 14.39
N SER A 65 8.58 -8.66 15.42
CA SER A 65 9.01 -8.53 16.80
C SER A 65 8.72 -9.79 17.60
N TYR A 66 9.64 -10.10 18.50
CA TYR A 66 9.59 -11.22 19.43
C TYR A 66 9.25 -10.68 20.81
N ALA A 67 8.15 -11.13 21.39
CA ALA A 67 7.78 -10.76 22.74
C ALA A 67 8.56 -11.63 23.75
N CYS A 68 9.30 -11.00 24.66
CA CYS A 68 9.94 -11.72 25.75
C CYS A 68 8.90 -12.31 26.71
N GLY A 69 8.99 -13.59 27.05
CA GLY A 69 8.10 -14.25 28.00
C GLY A 69 8.30 -13.83 29.46
N SER A 70 9.41 -13.16 29.79
CA SER A 70 9.70 -12.72 31.16
C SER A 70 9.35 -11.26 31.43
N CYS A 71 9.73 -10.34 30.54
CA CYS A 71 9.46 -8.91 30.69
C CYS A 71 8.36 -8.36 29.77
N SER A 72 7.80 -9.19 28.88
CA SER A 72 6.75 -8.83 27.91
C SER A 72 7.13 -7.72 26.92
N GLU A 73 8.40 -7.32 26.87
CA GLU A 73 8.87 -6.34 25.89
C GLU A 73 8.97 -6.97 24.49
N ALA A 74 8.54 -6.21 23.49
CA ALA A 74 8.68 -6.56 22.09
C ALA A 74 10.06 -6.14 21.59
N ILE A 75 10.83 -7.11 21.09
CA ILE A 75 12.19 -6.92 20.59
C ILE A 75 12.18 -7.17 19.08
N ASP A 76 12.78 -6.27 18.32
CA ASP A 76 12.91 -6.42 16.87
C ASP A 76 13.73 -7.67 16.53
N LYS A 77 13.32 -8.40 15.50
CA LYS A 77 14.04 -9.57 14.98
C LYS A 77 15.54 -9.31 14.75
N SER A 78 15.92 -8.11 14.32
CA SER A 78 17.31 -7.74 14.06
C SER A 78 18.19 -7.79 15.32
N ASP A 79 17.61 -7.56 16.50
CA ASP A 79 18.29 -7.61 17.80
C ASP A 79 18.26 -9.00 18.45
N VAL A 80 17.49 -9.94 17.89
CA VAL A 80 17.31 -11.29 18.44
C VAL A 80 18.31 -12.26 17.82
N GLN A 81 19.26 -12.72 18.64
CA GLN A 81 20.13 -13.84 18.28
C GLN A 81 19.52 -15.17 18.72
N VAL A 82 19.11 -15.98 17.74
CA VAL A 82 18.62 -17.34 17.97
C VAL A 82 19.79 -18.31 17.93
N PHE A 83 19.89 -19.17 18.94
CA PHE A 83 20.91 -20.21 19.04
C PHE A 83 20.28 -21.53 19.51
N GLU A 84 21.02 -22.61 19.34
CA GLU A 84 20.59 -23.96 19.72
C GLU A 84 21.14 -24.30 21.10
N LEU A 85 20.23 -24.55 22.04
CA LEU A 85 20.57 -25.07 23.37
C LEU A 85 20.55 -26.59 23.32
N MET A 86 21.64 -27.21 23.78
CA MET A 86 21.64 -28.66 24.01
C MET A 86 20.69 -29.01 25.15
N PRO A 87 19.81 -30.01 24.97
CA PRO A 87 18.95 -30.49 26.03
C PRO A 87 19.80 -31.08 27.16
N ASP A 88 19.32 -30.92 28.40
CA ASP A 88 19.95 -31.58 29.54
C ASP A 88 19.77 -33.12 29.47
N SER A 89 20.48 -33.85 30.34
CA SER A 89 20.49 -35.32 30.36
C SER A 89 19.10 -35.93 30.51
N MET A 90 18.21 -35.27 31.25
CA MET A 90 16.87 -35.74 31.55
C MET A 90 15.93 -35.48 30.37
N GLN A 91 16.00 -34.30 29.76
CA GLN A 91 15.28 -33.93 28.55
C GLN A 91 15.71 -34.81 27.36
N SER A 92 17.01 -35.12 27.26
CA SER A 92 17.56 -36.01 26.24
C SER A 92 17.01 -37.44 26.33
N LEU A 93 16.74 -37.92 27.56
CA LEU A 93 16.16 -39.24 27.82
C LEU A 93 14.66 -39.29 27.46
N LEU A 94 13.92 -38.20 27.71
CA LEU A 94 12.47 -38.16 27.53
C LEU A 94 12.05 -37.80 26.09
N TYR A 95 12.75 -36.87 25.45
CA TYR A 95 12.36 -36.29 24.15
C TYR A 95 13.35 -36.62 23.03
N GLY A 96 14.41 -37.38 23.33
CA GLY A 96 15.53 -37.61 22.42
C GLY A 96 16.48 -36.41 22.36
N ARG A 97 17.53 -36.50 21.53
CA ARG A 97 18.53 -35.42 21.33
C ARG A 97 18.03 -34.32 20.40
N THR A 98 16.89 -33.72 20.70
CA THR A 98 16.36 -32.58 19.94
C THR A 98 16.93 -31.28 20.50
N PHE A 99 17.60 -30.52 19.65
CA PHE A 99 18.12 -29.21 20.03
C PHE A 99 16.95 -28.21 20.15
N ASN A 100 16.95 -27.43 21.24
CA ASN A 100 15.95 -26.39 21.46
C ASN A 100 16.47 -25.06 20.92
N LYS A 101 15.72 -24.45 19.99
CA LYS A 101 16.03 -23.09 19.54
C LYS A 101 15.57 -22.10 20.60
N VAL A 102 16.49 -21.29 21.08
CA VAL A 102 16.27 -20.29 22.13
C VAL A 102 16.90 -18.97 21.73
N TRP A 103 16.50 -17.91 22.41
CA TRP A 103 17.08 -16.58 22.27
C TRP A 103 17.14 -15.88 23.62
N ASN A 104 18.09 -14.97 23.80
CA ASN A 104 18.20 -14.20 25.03
C ASN A 104 17.62 -12.81 24.82
N CYS A 105 16.77 -12.39 25.77
CA CYS A 105 16.22 -11.04 25.78
C CYS A 105 17.34 -10.02 25.99
N ILE A 106 17.46 -9.00 25.12
CA ILE A 106 18.46 -7.93 25.27
C ILE A 106 18.20 -7.01 26.47
N LYS A 107 17.00 -7.07 27.07
CA LYS A 107 16.56 -6.15 28.13
C LYS A 107 16.63 -6.76 29.52
N CYS A 108 16.11 -7.98 29.67
CA CYS A 108 16.14 -8.71 30.95
C CYS A 108 17.11 -9.90 30.97
N HIS A 109 17.79 -10.18 29.86
CA HIS A 109 18.74 -11.29 29.71
C HIS A 109 18.17 -12.68 29.99
N SER A 110 16.83 -12.82 30.08
CA SER A 110 16.20 -14.12 30.22
C SER A 110 16.26 -14.91 28.91
N THR A 111 16.45 -16.23 29.04
CA THR A 111 16.39 -17.15 27.91
C THR A 111 14.94 -17.48 27.60
N ASN A 112 14.56 -17.28 26.35
CA ASN A 112 13.22 -17.50 25.83
C ASN A 112 13.28 -18.63 24.79
N MET A 113 12.34 -19.57 24.85
CA MET A 113 12.26 -20.65 23.87
C MET A 113 11.51 -20.17 22.63
N LEU A 114 12.08 -20.39 21.45
CA LEU A 114 11.52 -19.88 20.20
C LEU A 114 10.14 -20.48 19.89
N ASN A 115 9.92 -21.74 20.26
CA ASN A 115 8.65 -22.45 20.05
C ASN A 115 7.49 -21.90 20.89
N THR A 116 7.76 -21.23 22.01
CA THR A 116 6.75 -20.64 22.90
C THR A 116 6.71 -19.12 22.82
N THR A 117 7.65 -18.50 22.09
CA THR A 117 7.73 -17.05 21.95
C THR A 117 6.58 -16.53 21.08
N ALA A 118 5.85 -15.51 21.56
CA ALA A 118 4.86 -14.84 20.73
C ALA A 118 5.57 -13.93 19.72
N ILE A 119 5.39 -14.23 18.44
CA ILE A 119 5.96 -13.48 17.33
C ILE A 119 4.84 -12.64 16.73
N SER A 120 5.03 -11.33 16.69
CA SER A 120 4.14 -10.44 15.96
C SER A 120 4.81 -10.03 14.65
N GLN A 121 4.03 -9.97 13.58
CA GLN A 121 4.48 -9.53 12.27
C GLN A 121 3.49 -8.50 11.76
N THR A 122 3.98 -7.30 11.45
CA THR A 122 3.18 -6.33 10.70
C THR A 122 3.17 -6.79 9.24
N MET A 123 1.98 -7.08 8.73
CA MET A 123 1.76 -7.32 7.31
C MET A 123 0.88 -6.21 6.79
N LEU A 124 1.24 -5.67 5.63
CA LEU A 124 0.36 -4.81 4.86
C LEU A 124 -0.93 -5.56 4.54
N GLN A 125 -2.07 -4.95 4.87
CA GLN A 125 -3.37 -5.50 4.49
C GLN A 125 -3.59 -5.29 2.99
N ASN A 126 -4.07 -6.32 2.30
CA ASN A 126 -4.49 -6.19 0.91
C ASN A 126 -5.98 -5.84 0.84
N PRO A 127 -6.39 -4.85 0.03
CA PRO A 127 -5.57 -3.89 -0.73
C PRO A 127 -4.95 -2.80 0.15
N THR A 128 -3.76 -2.32 -0.24
CA THR A 128 -2.89 -1.48 0.59
C THR A 128 -3.18 0.02 0.52
N TYR A 129 -3.72 0.52 -0.61
CA TYR A 129 -4.09 1.93 -0.83
C TYR A 129 -3.03 2.96 -0.38
N LEU A 130 -1.75 2.68 -0.68
CA LEU A 130 -0.62 3.49 -0.22
C LEU A 130 -0.41 4.72 -1.11
N GLY A 131 -1.02 4.76 -2.29
CA GLY A 131 -0.68 5.72 -3.33
C GLY A 131 0.67 5.46 -3.99
N ILE A 132 1.26 4.28 -3.76
CA ILE A 132 2.50 3.83 -4.38
C ILE A 132 2.30 2.41 -4.89
N VAL A 133 2.74 2.14 -6.11
CA VAL A 133 2.70 0.82 -6.76
C VAL A 133 4.12 0.46 -7.21
N PRO A 134 4.53 -0.82 -7.16
CA PRO A 134 5.83 -1.21 -7.70
C PRO A 134 5.93 -0.96 -9.21
N ASP A 135 7.14 -0.99 -9.75
CA ASP A 135 7.36 -0.89 -11.20
C ASP A 135 6.66 -2.03 -11.95
N PRO A 136 6.21 -1.79 -13.20
CA PRO A 136 5.60 -2.84 -13.99
C PRO A 136 6.60 -3.99 -14.24
N PRO A 137 6.12 -5.25 -14.27
CA PRO A 137 6.99 -6.39 -14.49
C PRO A 137 7.67 -6.31 -15.86
N GLU A 138 8.93 -6.73 -15.94
CA GLU A 138 9.67 -6.78 -17.19
C GLU A 138 9.48 -8.10 -17.93
N ARG A 139 9.35 -8.03 -19.25
CA ARG A 139 9.25 -9.23 -20.08
C ARG A 139 10.61 -9.88 -20.27
N LYS A 140 10.81 -11.08 -19.71
CA LYS A 140 12.02 -11.89 -19.91
C LYS A 140 11.89 -12.81 -21.14
N ASN A 141 13.04 -13.15 -21.73
CA ASN A 141 13.13 -13.99 -22.92
C ASN A 141 13.05 -15.49 -22.55
N GLY A 142 11.83 -15.98 -22.30
CA GLY A 142 11.55 -17.40 -22.03
C GLY A 142 10.09 -17.77 -22.27
N LEU A 143 9.80 -19.04 -22.60
CA LEU A 143 8.42 -19.49 -22.85
C LEU A 143 7.56 -19.43 -21.57
N MET A 144 8.08 -19.97 -20.46
CA MET A 144 7.45 -19.89 -19.14
C MET A 144 7.35 -18.43 -18.65
N ASP A 145 8.36 -17.62 -18.96
CA ASP A 145 8.39 -16.20 -18.61
C ASP A 145 7.30 -15.40 -19.33
N ARG A 146 6.90 -15.79 -20.55
CA ARG A 146 5.78 -15.13 -21.26
C ARG A 146 4.45 -15.34 -20.57
N MET A 147 4.18 -16.55 -20.07
CA MET A 147 2.93 -16.84 -19.37
C MET A 147 2.90 -16.14 -18.01
N LYS A 148 4.02 -16.20 -17.28
CA LYS A 148 4.18 -15.51 -16.00
C LYS A 148 4.04 -13.99 -16.15
N PHE A 149 4.69 -13.40 -17.15
CA PHE A 149 4.58 -11.98 -17.47
C PHE A 149 3.13 -11.55 -17.68
N ASN A 150 2.33 -12.28 -18.48
CA ASN A 150 0.94 -11.91 -18.73
C ASN A 150 0.09 -11.89 -17.46
N ILE A 151 0.33 -12.82 -16.53
CA ILE A 151 -0.39 -12.87 -15.25
C ILE A 151 0.07 -11.70 -14.35
N GLU A 152 1.37 -11.45 -14.29
CA GLU A 152 1.95 -10.41 -13.45
C GLU A 152 1.58 -9.00 -13.94
N ILE A 153 1.62 -8.74 -15.24
CA ILE A 153 1.29 -7.43 -15.82
C ILE A 153 -0.20 -7.12 -15.70
N GLU A 154 -1.07 -8.12 -15.85
CA GLU A 154 -2.50 -7.98 -15.63
C GLU A 154 -2.80 -7.66 -14.17
N ARG A 155 -2.19 -8.41 -13.24
CA ARG A 155 -2.31 -8.12 -11.80
C ARG A 155 -1.80 -6.73 -11.46
N TRP A 156 -0.66 -6.32 -12.02
CA TRP A 156 -0.10 -5.00 -11.82
C TRP A 156 -1.05 -3.89 -12.32
N GLY A 157 -1.63 -4.04 -13.51
CA GLY A 157 -2.55 -3.07 -14.07
C GLY A 157 -3.83 -2.91 -13.23
N TRP A 158 -4.37 -4.01 -12.69
CA TRP A 158 -5.49 -3.94 -11.75
C TRP A 158 -5.12 -3.27 -10.42
N LEU A 159 -3.92 -3.53 -9.90
CA LEU A 159 -3.45 -2.86 -8.68
C LEU A 159 -3.32 -1.35 -8.87
N LEU A 160 -2.70 -0.92 -9.97
CA LEU A 160 -2.54 0.50 -10.28
C LEU A 160 -3.90 1.18 -10.48
N LEU A 161 -4.82 0.57 -11.22
CA LEU A 161 -6.16 1.12 -11.42
C LEU A 161 -6.91 1.31 -10.10
N ASN A 162 -6.82 0.34 -9.17
CA ASN A 162 -7.48 0.44 -7.86
C ASN A 162 -6.88 1.57 -7.00
N GLU A 163 -5.56 1.76 -7.05
CA GLU A 163 -4.89 2.88 -6.36
C GLU A 163 -5.29 4.23 -6.95
N GLU A 164 -5.39 4.33 -8.28
CA GLU A 164 -5.87 5.52 -8.98
C GLU A 164 -7.34 5.83 -8.66
N GLU A 165 -8.20 4.81 -8.60
CA GLU A 165 -9.60 4.94 -8.17
C GLU A 165 -9.70 5.46 -6.73
N PHE A 166 -8.88 4.93 -5.83
CA PHE A 166 -8.82 5.38 -4.44
C PHE A 166 -8.37 6.84 -4.33
N LYS A 167 -7.32 7.23 -5.06
CA LYS A 167 -6.84 8.62 -5.10
C LYS A 167 -7.85 9.57 -5.72
N MET A 168 -8.56 9.15 -6.75
CA MET A 168 -9.63 9.92 -7.37
C MET A 168 -10.82 10.10 -6.42
N ALA A 169 -11.18 9.08 -5.65
CA ALA A 169 -12.20 9.20 -4.60
C ALA A 169 -11.77 10.21 -3.54
N LYS A 170 -10.54 10.09 -3.03
CA LYS A 170 -9.98 11.04 -2.06
C LYS A 170 -9.95 12.48 -2.58
N PHE A 171 -9.53 12.67 -3.84
CA PHE A 171 -9.56 13.98 -4.49
C PHE A 171 -10.97 14.57 -4.55
N ARG A 172 -11.98 13.73 -4.81
CA ARG A 172 -13.39 14.18 -4.82
C ARG A 172 -13.86 14.56 -3.42
N ASP A 173 -13.59 13.72 -2.42
CA ASP A 173 -13.99 13.98 -1.03
C ASP A 173 -13.36 15.29 -0.50
N ASP A 174 -12.06 15.48 -0.75
CA ASP A 174 -11.32 16.66 -0.30
C ASP A 174 -11.79 17.96 -0.97
N ASN A 175 -12.31 17.89 -2.21
CA ASN A 175 -12.84 19.08 -2.90
C ASN A 175 -14.34 19.28 -2.69
N TRP A 176 -15.09 18.23 -2.36
CA TRP A 176 -16.49 18.33 -1.97
C TRP A 176 -16.63 19.10 -0.65
N ASN A 177 -15.77 18.79 0.34
CA ASN A 177 -15.81 19.41 1.66
C ASN A 177 -15.32 20.88 1.69
N LYS A 178 -14.58 21.34 0.67
CA LYS A 178 -14.10 22.74 0.58
C LYS A 178 -15.17 23.71 0.10
N GLY A 179 -16.24 23.22 -0.53
CA GLY A 179 -17.33 24.07 -1.03
C GLY A 179 -18.16 24.75 0.06
N ASP A 180 -18.19 24.17 1.27
CA ASP A 180 -18.97 24.72 2.40
C ASP A 180 -18.17 25.73 3.25
N GLU A 181 -16.84 25.70 3.23
CA GLU A 181 -16.00 26.64 4.01
C GLU A 181 -15.69 27.96 3.28
N GLU A 182 -15.67 27.97 1.94
CA GLU A 182 -15.37 29.18 1.14
C GLU A 182 -16.61 30.04 0.78
N MET A 183 -17.84 29.61 1.13
CA MET A 183 -19.09 30.37 0.90
C MET A 183 -19.44 31.35 2.04
N GLY A 184 -18.48 31.70 2.90
CA GLY A 184 -18.69 32.52 4.09
C GLY A 184 -18.69 34.05 3.89
N ASP A 185 -18.28 34.57 2.73
CA ASP A 185 -18.08 36.03 2.55
C ASP A 185 -18.52 36.55 1.17
N ILE A 186 -19.68 36.10 0.68
CA ILE A 186 -20.36 36.82 -0.41
C ILE A 186 -21.17 37.96 0.23
N ASP A 187 -20.54 39.14 0.32
CA ASP A 187 -21.18 40.38 0.73
C ASP A 187 -22.26 40.79 -0.32
N ASN A 188 -23.52 40.52 0.01
CA ASN A 188 -24.68 40.93 -0.77
C ASN A 188 -25.17 42.36 -0.43
N SER A 189 -24.38 43.20 0.25
CA SER A 189 -24.83 44.54 0.68
C SER A 189 -25.01 45.57 -0.44
N LEU A 190 -24.82 45.20 -1.71
CA LEU A 190 -24.97 46.08 -2.86
C LEU A 190 -26.35 46.05 -3.55
N ASP A 191 -27.26 45.14 -3.17
CA ASP A 191 -28.58 45.03 -3.80
C ASP A 191 -29.70 45.87 -3.16
N ASP A 192 -29.44 46.57 -2.05
CA ASP A 192 -30.47 47.36 -1.32
C ASP A 192 -30.46 48.88 -1.64
N LYS A 193 -30.08 49.28 -2.86
CA LYS A 193 -30.18 50.69 -3.29
C LYS A 193 -30.81 50.86 -4.66
N GLU A 194 -32.03 50.38 -4.84
CA GLU A 194 -32.93 50.95 -5.86
C GLU A 194 -34.39 50.60 -5.55
N GLY A 195 -35.03 51.41 -4.71
CA GLY A 195 -36.42 51.19 -4.34
C GLY A 195 -37.01 52.22 -3.40
N ASP A 196 -36.82 53.51 -3.66
CA ASP A 196 -37.65 54.55 -3.04
C ASP A 196 -37.78 55.76 -3.99
N LYS A 197 -38.90 55.83 -4.70
CA LYS A 197 -39.56 57.05 -5.18
C LYS A 197 -40.99 56.75 -5.64
#